data_AF-A0A819UWN0-F1
#
_entry.id   AF-A0A819UWN0-F1
#
_cell.length_a   1.000
_cell.length_b   1.000
_cell.length_c   1.000
_cell.angle_alpha   90.00
_cell.angle_beta   90.00
_cell.angle_gamma   90.00
#
_symmetry.space_group_name_H-M   'P 1'
#
loop_
_entity.id
_entity.type
_entity.pdbx_description
1 polymer ?
#
loop_
_entity_poly.entity_id
_entity_poly.type
_entity_poly.pdbx_seq_one_letter_code
_entity_poly.pdbx_strand_id
1 'polypeptide(L)'
;MLLLIIIVAADGYGVSYIITSEDLIFFHISSNKSSPETDSIRFGKRIRQAMDDMRDLLEGQSSNASSGVNEKKFSNVAPSTDQPA
;
A
#
# COMPACT_ATOMS: atom_id res chain seq x y z
N MET A 1 -2.32 15.96 27.30
CA MET A 1 -1.06 15.65 26.62
C MET A 1 -0.98 16.52 25.37
N LEU A 2 -0.41 17.72 25.51
CA LEU A 2 -0.31 18.69 24.41
C LEU A 2 0.79 18.22 23.46
N LEU A 3 0.42 17.55 22.37
CA LEU A 3 1.32 17.23 21.29
C LEU A 3 1.42 18.49 20.44
N LEU A 4 2.42 19.34 20.73
CA LEU A 4 2.68 20.58 20.01
C LEU A 4 3.10 20.24 18.58
N ILE A 5 2.13 20.10 17.68
CA ILE A 5 2.43 19.95 16.25
C ILE A 5 2.78 21.33 15.70
N ILE A 6 4.07 21.59 15.51
CA ILE A 6 4.55 22.77 14.80
C ILE A 6 4.53 22.44 13.31
N ILE A 7 3.77 23.21 12.55
CA ILE A 7 3.81 23.17 11.09
C ILE A 7 5.01 24.02 10.64
N VAL A 8 6.00 23.40 10.00
CA VAL A 8 7.26 24.07 9.60
C VAL A 8 7.10 24.89 8.31
N ALA A 9 6.14 24.56 7.45
CA ALA A 9 5.92 25.20 6.15
C ALA A 9 4.46 25.66 5.97
N ALA A 10 4.24 26.77 5.28
CA ALA A 10 2.89 27.34 5.09
C ALA A 10 1.91 26.40 4.35
N ASP A 11 2.45 25.47 3.56
CA ASP A 11 1.81 24.40 2.79
C ASP A 11 2.18 22.99 3.30
N GLY A 12 2.71 22.90 4.52
CA GLY A 12 3.11 21.63 5.13
C GLY A 12 2.01 20.98 5.98
N TYR A 13 2.21 19.70 6.27
CA TYR A 13 1.47 18.95 7.28
C TYR A 13 2.36 18.72 8.49
N GLY A 14 1.82 18.95 9.67
CA GLY A 14 2.43 18.49 10.90
C GLY A 14 1.80 17.16 11.30
N VAL A 15 2.61 16.13 11.55
CA VAL A 15 2.13 14.78 11.85
C VAL A 15 2.87 14.26 13.07
N SER A 16 2.12 13.67 13.98
CA SER A 16 2.67 13.03 15.17
C SER A 16 1.83 11.79 15.47
N TYR A 17 2.46 10.75 16.00
CA TYR A 17 1.76 9.50 16.27
C TYR A 17 2.13 8.95 17.65
N ILE A 18 1.20 8.21 18.24
CA ILE A 18 1.42 7.45 19.46
C ILE A 18 0.89 6.03 19.28
N ILE A 19 1.68 5.07 19.74
CA ILE A 19 1.30 3.66 19.82
C ILE A 19 0.83 3.44 21.25
N THR A 20 -0.47 3.20 21.42
CA THR A 20 -1.09 3.14 22.77
C THR A 20 -1.38 1.70 23.20
N SER A 21 -1.35 0.75 22.26
CA SER A 21 -1.45 -0.70 22.51
C SER A 21 -0.79 -1.46 21.35
N GLU A 22 -0.74 -2.79 21.43
CA GLU A 22 -0.10 -3.67 20.44
C GLU A 22 -0.71 -3.56 19.04
N ASP A 23 -2.01 -3.24 18.93
CA ASP A 23 -2.71 -3.16 17.64
C ASP A 23 -3.25 -1.76 17.30
N LEU A 24 -2.89 -0.72 18.06
CA LEU A 24 -3.49 0.61 17.90
C LEU A 24 -2.48 1.76 17.81
N ILE A 25 -2.52 2.44 16.66
CA ILE A 25 -1.73 3.63 16.36
C ILE A 25 -2.67 4.83 16.22
N PHE A 26 -2.46 5.87 17.03
CA PHE A 26 -3.17 7.14 16.91
C PHE A 26 -2.32 8.15 16.15
N PHE A 27 -2.87 8.71 15.07
CA PHE A 27 -2.26 9.79 14.32
C PHE A 27 -2.93 11.12 14.65
N HIS A 28 -2.12 12.10 15.07
CA HIS A 28 -2.53 13.48 15.18
C HIS A 28 -1.89 14.26 14.02
N ILE A 29 -2.76 14.79 13.16
CA ILE A 29 -2.39 15.48 11.91
C ILE A 29 -2.93 16.90 11.99
N SER A 30 -2.07 17.89 11.80
CA SER A 30 -2.45 19.28 11.60
C SER A 30 -2.02 19.76 10.22
N SER A 31 -2.77 20.71 9.68
CA SER A 31 -2.45 21.41 8.45
C SER A 31 -2.82 22.89 8.62
N ASN A 32 -2.19 23.75 7.83
CA ASN A 32 -2.51 25.16 7.84
C ASN A 32 -3.78 25.41 7.01
N LYS A 33 -4.88 25.76 7.67
CA LYS A 33 -6.18 26.02 7.02
C LYS A 33 -6.16 27.16 6.00
N SER A 34 -5.16 28.03 6.04
CA SER A 34 -5.04 29.12 5.06
C SER A 34 -4.44 28.69 3.72
N SER A 35 -3.94 27.46 3.60
CA SER A 35 -3.45 26.90 2.34
C SER A 35 -4.52 25.98 1.74
N PRO A 36 -5.09 26.30 0.56
CA PRO A 36 -6.09 25.45 -0.11
C PRO A 36 -5.52 24.11 -0.56
N GLU A 37 -4.19 23.99 -0.63
CA GLU A 37 -3.48 22.78 -1.02
C GLU A 37 -3.35 21.77 0.13
N THR A 38 -3.61 22.20 1.38
CA THR A 38 -3.43 21.34 2.56
C THR A 38 -4.74 21.01 3.27
N ASP A 39 -5.03 19.71 3.43
CA ASP A 39 -6.22 19.21 4.12
C ASP A 39 -5.86 18.01 5.01
N SER A 40 -5.83 18.23 6.33
CA SER A 40 -5.54 17.19 7.33
C SER A 40 -6.45 15.96 7.21
N ILE A 41 -7.72 16.15 6.85
CA ILE A 41 -8.71 15.08 6.74
C ILE A 41 -8.42 14.25 5.50
N ARG A 42 -8.15 14.90 4.36
CA ARG A 42 -7.72 14.21 3.13
C ARG A 42 -6.44 13.43 3.37
N PHE A 43 -5.47 14.00 4.08
CA PHE A 43 -4.21 13.34 4.41
C PHE A 43 -4.41 12.15 5.35
N GLY A 44 -5.24 12.28 6.38
CA GLY A 44 -5.59 11.17 7.27
C GLY A 44 -6.24 9.99 6.53
N LYS A 45 -7.11 10.26 5.54
CA LYS A 45 -7.68 9.22 4.67
C LYS A 45 -6.60 8.50 3.85
N ARG A 46 -5.58 9.23 3.38
CA ARG A 46 -4.45 8.66 2.63
C ARG A 46 -3.58 7.76 3.51
N ILE A 47 -3.31 8.17 4.76
CA ILE A 47 -2.58 7.33 5.72
C ILE A 47 -3.33 6.02 5.96
N ARG A 48 -4.64 6.08 6.22
CA ARG A 48 -5.45 4.87 6.41
C ARG A 48 -5.36 3.94 5.20
N GLN A 49 -5.55 4.47 4.00
CA GLN A 49 -5.48 3.68 2.77
C GLN A 49 -4.11 3.03 2.60
N ALA A 50 -3.02 3.78 2.82
CA ALA A 50 -1.67 3.23 2.73
C ALA A 50 -1.41 2.14 3.78
N MET A 51 -2.01 2.23 4.97
CA MET A 51 -1.92 1.17 5.99
C MET A 51 -2.68 -0.09 5.60
N ASP A 52 -3.86 0.06 5.00
CA ASP A 52 -4.62 -1.07 4.43
C ASP A 52 -3.83 -1.72 3.28
N ASP A 53 -3.24 -0.93 2.38
CA ASP A 53 -2.40 -1.45 1.28
C ASP A 53 -1.14 -2.18 1.80
N MET A 54 -0.49 -1.65 2.84
CA MET A 54 0.65 -2.31 3.48
C MET A 54 0.26 -3.63 4.15
N ARG A 55 -0.93 -3.68 4.75
CA ARG A 55 -1.49 -4.90 5.33
C ARG A 55 -1.74 -5.95 4.24
N ASP A 56 -2.42 -5.56 3.17
CA ASP A 56 -2.72 -6.45 2.03
C ASP A 56 -1.44 -7.00 1.39
N LEU A 57 -0.40 -6.18 1.27
CA LEU A 57 0.90 -6.61 0.76
C LEU A 57 1.61 -7.59 1.72
N LEU A 58 1.45 -7.43 3.03
CA LEU A 58 2.07 -8.29 4.03
C LEU A 58 1.33 -9.65 4.13
N GLU A 59 -0.01 -9.62 4.09
CA GLU A 59 -0.85 -10.81 4.06
C GLU A 59 -0.71 -11.55 2.71
N GLY A 60 -0.67 -10.83 1.59
CA GLY A 60 -0.46 -11.37 0.25
C GLY A 60 0.94 -11.96 0.01
N GLN A 61 1.96 -11.51 0.74
CA GLN A 61 3.27 -12.18 0.74
C GLN A 61 3.24 -13.55 1.40
N SER A 62 2.27 -13.81 2.28
CA SER A 62 2.09 -15.13 2.90
C SER A 62 1.54 -16.18 1.91
N SER A 63 0.90 -15.75 0.81
CA SER A 63 0.35 -16.64 -0.23
C SER A 63 1.24 -16.79 -1.47
N ASN A 64 2.27 -15.94 -1.65
CA ASN A 64 3.16 -16.00 -2.81
C ASN A 64 4.28 -17.06 -2.71
N ALA A 65 4.39 -17.78 -1.58
CA ALA A 65 5.31 -18.91 -1.44
C ALA A 65 4.83 -20.20 -2.15
N SER A 66 3.63 -20.22 -2.75
CA SER A 66 3.04 -21.42 -3.38
C SER A 66 2.60 -21.24 -4.84
N SER A 67 3.06 -20.21 -5.54
CA SER A 67 2.89 -20.12 -7.01
C SER A 67 4.14 -20.60 -7.74
N GLY A 68 4.59 -21.81 -7.40
CA GLY A 68 5.44 -22.62 -8.26
C GLY A 68 4.59 -23.56 -9.10
N VAL A 69 4.99 -23.76 -10.35
CA VAL A 69 4.46 -24.71 -11.35
C VAL A 69 3.31 -24.16 -12.21
N ASN A 70 3.67 -23.39 -13.23
CA ASN A 70 3.02 -23.57 -14.53
C ASN A 70 3.94 -24.47 -15.37
N GLU A 71 3.62 -25.75 -15.32
CA GLU A 71 4.17 -26.81 -16.14
C GLU A 71 3.86 -26.49 -17.60
N LYS A 72 4.83 -25.90 -18.32
CA LYS A 72 4.80 -25.95 -19.79
C LYS A 72 5.01 -27.40 -20.19
N LYS A 73 3.93 -28.17 -20.18
CA LYS A 73 3.88 -29.55 -20.67
C LYS A 73 4.16 -29.51 -22.16
N PHE A 74 5.43 -29.73 -22.47
CA PHE A 74 5.90 -30.17 -23.77
C PHE A 74 5.11 -31.44 -24.13
N SER A 75 4.12 -31.33 -25.01
CA SER A 75 3.73 -32.46 -25.84
C SER A 75 4.40 -32.29 -27.19
N ASN A 76 5.65 -32.75 -27.25
CA ASN A 76 6.22 -33.24 -28.50
C ASN A 76 5.55 -34.57 -28.81
N VAL A 77 4.83 -34.67 -29.92
CA VAL A 77 4.84 -35.87 -30.76
C VAL A 77 4.79 -35.38 -32.21
N ALA A 78 5.88 -35.63 -32.92
CA ALA A 78 6.09 -35.39 -34.36
C ALA A 78 5.47 -36.54 -35.20
N PRO A 79 5.92 -36.79 -36.44
CA PRO A 79 5.53 -36.17 -37.71
C PRO A 79 4.85 -37.18 -38.67
N SER A 80 4.00 -36.73 -39.60
CA SER A 80 3.80 -37.36 -40.93
C SER A 80 2.85 -36.47 -41.79
N THR A 81 3.25 -36.00 -42.98
CA THR A 81 3.19 -36.72 -44.28
C THR A 81 1.71 -36.75 -44.75
N ASP A 82 1.23 -36.01 -45.75
CA ASP A 82 1.69 -35.90 -47.14
C ASP A 82 0.92 -34.77 -47.88
N GLN A 83 1.58 -34.04 -48.79
CA GLN A 83 0.95 -33.40 -49.99
C GLN A 83 0.36 -34.50 -50.92
N PRO A 84 -0.41 -34.27 -52.01
CA PRO A 84 -0.68 -33.05 -52.80
C PRO A 84 -2.20 -32.88 -53.12
N ALA A 85 -2.69 -31.82 -53.78
CA ALA A 85 -2.61 -31.51 -55.21
C ALA A 85 -3.05 -30.06 -55.47
#